data_AF-A0A965AGA7-F1
#
_entry.id   AF-A0A965AGA7-F1
#
_cell.length_a   1.000
_cell.length_b   1.000
_cell.length_c   1.000
_cell.angle_alpha   90.00
_cell.angle_beta   90.00
_cell.angle_gamma   90.00
#
_symmetry.space_group_name_H-M   'P 1'
#
loop_
_entity.id
_entity.type
_entity.pdbx_description
1 polymer ?
#
loop_
_entity_poly.entity_id
_entity_poly.type
_entity_poly.pdbx_seq_one_letter_code
_entity_poly.pdbx_strand_id
1 'polypeptide(L)'
;MKKILILTGGGDCPGLNAVIRGIAKRARKEKDWEIFGSIEAFNGVLNEPQEIIKLTSSRTAGIHIKGGTILKTTNKSNPIKFPVTQADGSIVFEDRSDELVKKLKALKFDAVVNIGGDGSQKISKVLYDKG
;
A
#
# COMPACT_ATOMS: atom_id res chain seq x y z
N MET A 1 3.35 -10.62 -17.34
CA MET A 1 2.59 -9.44 -16.87
C MET A 1 3.28 -8.90 -15.63
N LYS A 2 3.58 -7.60 -15.63
CA LYS A 2 4.12 -6.86 -14.49
C LYS A 2 3.00 -6.45 -13.54
N LYS A 3 3.26 -6.40 -12.24
CA LYS A 3 2.28 -5.99 -11.23
C LYS A 3 2.74 -4.73 -10.51
N ILE A 4 1.83 -3.77 -10.39
CA ILE A 4 1.99 -2.58 -9.55
C ILE A 4 1.07 -2.67 -8.34
N LEU A 5 1.60 -2.42 -7.15
CA LEU A 5 0.84 -2.27 -5.93
C LEU A 5 0.67 -0.79 -5.59
N ILE A 6 -0.56 -0.33 -5.40
CA ILE A 6 -0.88 1.02 -4.94
C ILE A 6 -1.33 0.94 -3.48
N LEU A 7 -0.88 1.86 -2.65
CA LEU A 7 -1.38 2.00 -1.29
C LEU A 7 -1.43 3.46 -0.87
N THR A 8 -2.24 3.74 0.13
CA THR A 8 -2.30 5.04 0.81
C THR A 8 -1.83 4.86 2.24
N GLY A 9 -0.83 5.65 2.66
CA GLY A 9 -0.25 5.58 4.00
C GLY A 9 -0.24 6.95 4.69
N GLY A 10 -0.37 6.95 6.02
CA GLY A 10 -0.46 8.16 6.83
C GLY A 10 -1.90 8.59 7.10
N GLY A 11 -2.09 9.89 7.35
CA GLY A 11 -3.41 10.49 7.53
C GLY A 11 -4.19 10.58 6.23
N ASP A 12 -5.51 10.55 6.33
CA ASP A 12 -6.40 10.71 5.18
C ASP A 12 -6.44 12.17 4.70
N CYS A 13 -6.51 12.38 3.38
CA CYS A 13 -6.50 13.69 2.75
C CYS A 13 -7.44 13.70 1.53
N PRO A 14 -8.19 14.79 1.28
CA PRO A 14 -8.99 14.92 0.07
C PRO A 14 -8.17 14.68 -1.20
N GLY A 15 -8.69 13.84 -2.10
CA GLY A 15 -8.08 13.61 -3.42
C GLY A 15 -7.27 12.32 -3.56
N LEU A 16 -7.02 11.55 -2.49
CA LEU A 16 -6.32 10.26 -2.58
C LEU A 16 -6.98 9.30 -3.58
N ASN A 17 -8.31 9.23 -3.58
CA ASN A 17 -9.05 8.46 -4.59
C ASN A 17 -8.85 8.97 -6.03
N ALA A 18 -8.71 10.28 -6.22
CA ALA A 18 -8.43 10.85 -7.53
C ALA A 18 -7.03 10.45 -8.01
N VAL A 19 -6.03 10.43 -7.12
CA VAL A 19 -4.67 9.95 -7.40
C VAL A 19 -4.67 8.46 -7.76
N ILE A 20 -5.31 7.61 -6.95
CA ILE A 20 -5.45 6.16 -7.24
C ILE A 20 -6.07 5.96 -8.63
N ARG A 21 -7.15 6.69 -8.94
CA ARG A 21 -7.80 6.62 -10.26
C ARG A 21 -6.90 7.10 -11.39
N GLY A 22 -6.13 8.16 -11.18
CA GLY A 22 -5.18 8.70 -12.15
C GLY A 22 -4.10 7.68 -12.52
N ILE A 23 -3.45 7.09 -11.50
CA ILE A 23 -2.45 6.02 -11.68
C ILE A 23 -3.08 4.84 -12.39
N ALA A 24 -4.24 4.35 -11.92
CA ALA A 24 -4.89 3.18 -12.50
C ALA A 24 -5.31 3.40 -13.97
N LYS A 25 -5.80 4.60 -14.31
CA LYS A 25 -6.11 4.97 -15.69
C LYS A 25 -4.86 5.02 -16.57
N ARG A 26 -3.74 5.56 -16.08
CA ARG A 26 -2.49 5.63 -16.85
C ARG A 26 -1.88 4.25 -17.05
N ALA A 27 -1.79 3.45 -15.99
CA ALA A 27 -1.22 2.11 -16.03
C ALA A 27 -1.98 1.18 -16.98
N ARG A 28 -3.31 1.28 -17.05
CA ARG A 28 -4.12 0.50 -18.03
C ARG A 28 -3.85 0.81 -19.50
N LYS A 29 -3.20 1.93 -19.83
CA LYS A 29 -2.77 2.22 -21.21
C LYS A 29 -1.48 1.48 -21.58
N GLU A 30 -0.78 0.90 -20.61
CA GLU A 30 0.39 0.06 -20.84
C GLU A 30 -0.03 -1.39 -21.09
N LYS A 31 0.64 -2.07 -22.01
CA LYS A 31 0.21 -3.40 -22.50
C LYS A 31 0.36 -4.54 -21.48
N ASP A 32 1.21 -4.37 -20.46
CA ASP A 32 1.67 -5.48 -19.61
C ASP A 32 1.49 -5.27 -18.10
N TRP A 33 0.67 -4.32 -17.66
CA TRP A 33 0.52 -3.99 -16.23
C TRP A 33 -0.81 -4.43 -15.63
N GLU A 34 -0.73 -5.17 -14.52
CA GLU A 34 -1.84 -5.38 -13.60
C GLU A 34 -1.71 -4.46 -12.39
N ILE A 35 -2.84 -3.88 -11.98
CA ILE A 35 -2.89 -2.89 -10.92
C ILE A 35 -3.60 -3.50 -9.72
N PHE A 36 -2.94 -3.46 -8.58
CA PHE A 36 -3.45 -3.93 -7.30
C PHE A 36 -3.42 -2.81 -6.27
N GLY A 37 -4.26 -2.92 -5.26
CA GLY A 37 -4.31 -2.04 -4.11
C GLY A 37 -4.11 -2.84 -2.82
N SER A 38 -3.29 -2.33 -1.89
CA SER A 38 -3.17 -2.90 -0.55
C SER A 38 -4.14 -2.19 0.39
N ILE A 39 -4.90 -2.95 1.18
CA ILE A 39 -5.79 -2.37 2.19
C ILE A 39 -4.96 -1.91 3.41
N GLU A 40 -5.27 -0.72 3.91
CA GLU A 40 -4.69 -0.13 5.11
C GLU A 40 -3.14 -0.03 5.06
N ALA A 41 -2.64 0.74 4.10
CA ALA A 41 -1.20 0.88 3.83
C ALA A 41 -0.54 -0.49 3.54
N PHE A 42 0.58 -0.80 4.20
CA PHE A 42 1.29 -2.08 4.03
C PHE A 42 0.66 -3.24 4.84
N ASN A 43 -0.35 -2.98 5.66
CA ASN A 43 -1.02 -4.04 6.43
C ASN A 43 -1.62 -5.09 5.51
N GLY A 44 -2.26 -4.71 4.40
CA GLY A 44 -2.81 -5.67 3.45
C GLY A 44 -1.78 -6.62 2.83
N VAL A 45 -0.50 -6.25 2.80
CA VAL A 45 0.59 -7.17 2.40
C VAL A 45 1.06 -8.03 3.58
N LEU A 46 1.15 -7.45 4.78
CA LEU A 46 1.66 -8.12 5.98
C LEU A 46 0.66 -9.06 6.65
N ASN A 47 -0.64 -8.82 6.49
CA ASN A 47 -1.72 -9.61 7.07
C ASN A 47 -1.76 -11.00 6.46
N GLU A 48 -2.26 -11.96 7.25
CA GLU A 48 -2.59 -13.31 6.81
C GLU A 48 -4.05 -13.59 7.19
N PRO A 49 -4.96 -13.78 6.22
CA PRO A 49 -4.73 -13.72 4.76
C PRO A 49 -4.39 -12.31 4.26
N GLN A 50 -3.69 -12.22 3.12
CA GLN A 50 -3.37 -10.91 2.51
C GLN A 50 -4.65 -10.18 2.05
N GLU A 51 -4.72 -8.88 2.29
CA GLU A 51 -5.83 -8.00 1.89
C GLU A 51 -5.42 -7.13 0.69
N ILE A 52 -5.27 -7.78 -0.46
CA ILE A 52 -4.88 -7.14 -1.71
C ILE A 52 -6.03 -7.23 -2.71
N ILE A 53 -6.40 -6.10 -3.31
CA ILE A 53 -7.50 -6.01 -4.26
C ILE A 53 -7.03 -5.65 -5.67
N LYS A 54 -7.54 -6.31 -6.70
CA LYS A 54 -7.30 -5.89 -8.09
C LYS A 54 -8.05 -4.61 -8.40
N LEU A 55 -7.39 -3.59 -8.92
CA LEU A 55 -7.97 -2.28 -9.24
C LEU A 55 -8.46 -2.20 -10.69
N THR A 56 -9.59 -2.88 -10.94
CA THR A 56 -10.25 -2.89 -12.26
C THR A 56 -10.81 -1.52 -12.64
N SER A 57 -11.18 -1.38 -13.93
CA SER A 57 -11.90 -0.19 -14.41
C SER A 57 -13.19 0.05 -13.64
N SER A 58 -13.96 -1.02 -13.33
CA SER A 58 -15.18 -0.92 -12.55
C SER A 58 -14.94 -0.46 -11.10
N ARG A 59 -13.90 -1.01 -10.44
CA ARG A 59 -13.55 -0.62 -9.05
C ARG A 59 -13.03 0.81 -8.94
N THR A 60 -12.40 1.34 -9.98
CA THR A 60 -11.82 2.70 -10.00
C THR A 60 -12.70 3.73 -10.71
N ALA A 61 -13.86 3.32 -11.25
CA ALA A 61 -14.84 4.24 -11.83
C ALA A 61 -15.48 5.09 -10.72
N GLY A 62 -15.66 6.39 -10.99
CA GLY A 62 -16.32 7.31 -10.06
C GLY A 62 -15.58 7.64 -8.77
N ILE A 63 -14.54 6.90 -8.35
CA ILE A 63 -13.95 7.09 -6.99
C ILE A 63 -13.37 8.48 -6.72
N HIS A 64 -12.95 9.23 -7.74
CA HIS A 64 -12.38 10.59 -7.62
C HIS A 64 -13.23 11.62 -6.87
N ILE A 65 -14.55 11.43 -6.79
CA ILE A 65 -15.47 12.33 -6.06
C ILE A 65 -15.78 11.82 -4.64
N LYS A 66 -15.23 10.66 -4.24
CA LYS A 66 -15.45 10.08 -2.92
C LYS A 66 -14.41 10.60 -1.94
N GLY A 67 -14.89 10.94 -0.74
CA GLY A 67 -14.03 11.22 0.40
C GLY A 67 -13.14 10.04 0.78
N GLY A 68 -12.02 10.37 1.41
CA GLY A 68 -11.01 9.43 1.85
C GLY A 68 -10.34 8.60 0.76
N THR A 69 -10.09 7.33 1.07
CA THR A 69 -9.44 6.37 0.17
C THR A 69 -10.14 5.01 0.18
N ILE A 70 -10.43 4.47 -1.02
CA ILE A 70 -11.00 3.12 -1.18
C ILE A 70 -10.08 2.00 -0.66
N LEU A 71 -8.80 2.32 -0.40
CA LEU A 71 -7.82 1.39 0.14
C LEU A 71 -7.69 1.46 1.66
N LYS A 72 -8.37 2.40 2.34
CA LYS A 72 -8.08 2.77 3.75
C LYS A 72 -6.61 3.22 3.93
N THR A 73 -6.31 3.80 5.09
CA THR A 73 -4.96 4.28 5.42
C THR A 73 -4.72 4.16 6.91
N THR A 74 -3.46 4.12 7.32
CA THR A 74 -3.03 4.11 8.73
C THR A 74 -1.72 4.87 8.89
N ASN A 75 -1.57 5.54 10.03
CA ASN A 75 -0.31 6.13 10.48
C ASN A 75 0.35 5.35 11.63
N LYS A 76 -0.23 4.20 12.02
CA LYS A 76 0.24 3.39 13.16
C LYS A 76 1.11 2.21 12.73
N SER A 77 1.01 1.78 11.48
CA SER A 77 1.63 0.54 11.00
C SER A 77 2.89 0.80 10.18
N ASN A 78 3.87 1.49 10.76
CA ASN A 78 5.17 1.69 10.10
C ASN A 78 5.92 0.34 10.05
N PRO A 79 6.25 -0.23 8.89
CA PRO A 79 6.92 -1.53 8.82
C PRO A 79 8.34 -1.53 9.41
N ILE A 80 8.99 -0.38 9.55
CA ILE A 80 10.34 -0.26 10.16
C ILE A 80 10.25 -0.27 11.70
N LYS A 81 9.10 0.17 12.23
CA LYS A 81 8.82 0.26 13.66
C LYS A 81 7.38 -0.19 13.91
N PHE A 82 7.12 -1.46 13.60
CA PHE A 82 5.77 -2.02 13.57
C PHE A 82 5.32 -2.31 15.00
N PRO A 83 4.18 -1.76 15.46
CA PRO A 83 3.69 -2.01 16.80
C PRO A 83 3.11 -3.43 16.90
N VAL A 84 3.59 -4.20 17.86
CA VAL A 84 3.09 -5.55 18.18
C VAL A 84 2.58 -5.53 19.61
N THR A 85 1.30 -5.86 19.78
CA THR A 85 0.67 -6.00 21.10
C THR A 85 1.01 -7.37 21.67
N GLN A 86 1.67 -7.38 22.82
CA GLN A 86 2.00 -8.58 23.58
C GLN A 86 0.78 -9.12 24.34
N ALA A 87 0.86 -10.34 24.85
CA ALA A 87 -0.22 -10.97 25.62
C ALA A 87 -0.60 -10.20 26.89
N ASP A 88 0.34 -9.44 27.46
CA ASP A 88 0.14 -8.58 28.63
C ASP A 88 -0.42 -7.18 28.28
N GLY A 89 -0.69 -6.91 27.00
CA GLY A 89 -1.20 -5.63 26.50
C GLY A 89 -0.13 -4.57 26.24
N SER A 90 1.14 -4.84 26.53
CA SER A 90 2.25 -3.93 26.20
C SER A 90 2.49 -3.87 24.67
N ILE A 91 3.00 -2.73 24.19
CA ILE A 91 3.37 -2.55 22.79
C ILE A 91 4.90 -2.60 22.68
N VAL A 92 5.39 -3.57 21.93
CA VAL A 92 6.79 -3.60 21.46
C VAL A 92 6.84 -3.18 20.00
N PHE A 93 8.02 -2.75 19.56
CA PHE A 93 8.22 -2.36 18.17
C PHE A 93 9.21 -3.30 17.50
N GLU A 94 8.81 -3.84 16.36
CA GLU A 94 9.61 -4.77 15.56
C GLU A 94 9.85 -4.19 14.17
N ASP A 95 11.03 -4.43 13.61
CA ASP A 95 11.32 -4.13 12.20
C ASP A 95 10.83 -5.30 11.34
N ARG A 96 9.73 -5.07 10.61
CA ARG A 96 9.12 -6.01 9.67
C ARG A 96 9.41 -5.64 8.21
N SER A 97 10.34 -4.73 7.94
CA SER A 97 10.67 -4.30 6.58
C SER A 97 11.21 -5.43 5.70
N ASP A 98 12.03 -6.32 6.25
CA ASP A 98 12.55 -7.47 5.50
C ASP A 98 11.47 -8.51 5.19
N GLU A 99 10.54 -8.73 6.12
CA GLU A 99 9.35 -9.55 5.88
C GLU A 99 8.51 -8.97 4.75
N LEU A 100 8.25 -7.66 4.80
CA LEU A 100 7.47 -6.95 3.79
C LEU A 100 8.11 -7.08 2.40
N VAL A 101 9.43 -6.88 2.27
CA VAL A 101 10.16 -7.04 1.00
C VAL A 101 10.03 -8.48 0.48
N LYS A 102 10.21 -9.49 1.35
CA LYS A 102 10.04 -10.90 0.98
C LYS A 102 8.62 -11.19 0.47
N LYS A 103 7.59 -10.68 1.15
CA LYS A 103 6.20 -10.85 0.74
C LYS A 103 5.90 -10.17 -0.59
N LEU A 104 6.36 -8.93 -0.80
CA LEU A 104 6.19 -8.22 -2.07
C LEU A 104 6.83 -8.98 -3.24
N LYS A 105 8.05 -9.52 -3.03
CA LYS A 105 8.74 -10.37 -4.01
C LYS A 105 8.00 -11.68 -4.27
N ALA A 106 7.52 -12.35 -3.22
CA ALA A 106 6.75 -13.59 -3.34
C ALA A 106 5.43 -13.38 -4.10
N LEU A 107 4.75 -12.24 -3.89
CA LEU A 107 3.54 -11.84 -4.61
C LEU A 107 3.81 -11.36 -6.04
N LYS A 108 5.09 -11.22 -6.40
CA LYS A 108 5.60 -10.80 -7.71
C LYS A 108 5.17 -9.38 -8.07
N PHE A 109 5.29 -8.43 -7.13
CA PHE A 109 5.12 -7.01 -7.42
C PHE A 109 6.42 -6.42 -7.97
N ASP A 110 6.34 -5.83 -9.16
CA ASP A 110 7.47 -5.18 -9.84
C ASP A 110 7.62 -3.71 -9.43
N ALA A 111 6.54 -3.09 -8.93
CA ALA A 111 6.54 -1.71 -8.48
C ALA A 111 5.54 -1.49 -7.34
N VAL A 112 5.89 -0.56 -6.45
CA VAL A 112 5.03 -0.10 -5.35
C VAL A 112 4.88 1.41 -5.45
N VAL A 113 3.63 1.89 -5.41
CA VAL A 113 3.30 3.31 -5.34
C VAL A 113 2.66 3.59 -4.00
N ASN A 114 3.46 4.19 -3.11
CA ASN A 114 3.03 4.57 -1.77
C ASN A 114 2.63 6.05 -1.75
N ILE A 115 1.32 6.30 -1.66
CA ILE A 115 0.75 7.65 -1.66
C ILE A 115 0.61 8.11 -0.21
N GLY A 116 1.33 9.17 0.16
CA GLY A 116 1.26 9.74 1.51
C GLY A 116 2.31 10.82 1.73
N GLY A 117 2.31 11.39 2.95
CA GLY A 117 3.27 12.40 3.37
C GLY A 117 4.66 11.85 3.70
N ASP A 118 5.48 12.65 4.36
CA ASP A 118 6.92 12.38 4.60
C ASP A 118 7.19 11.04 5.28
N GLY A 119 6.35 10.61 6.23
CA GLY A 119 6.48 9.30 6.88
C GLY A 119 6.39 8.15 5.87
N SER A 120 5.43 8.22 4.95
CA SER A 120 5.28 7.24 3.86
C SER A 120 6.45 7.29 2.89
N GLN A 121 7.02 8.47 2.62
CA GLN A 121 8.20 8.61 1.76
C GLN A 121 9.47 8.03 2.40
N LYS A 122 9.67 8.23 3.71
CA LYS A 122 10.77 7.60 4.47
C LYS A 122 10.70 6.07 4.42
N ILE A 123 9.50 5.49 4.60
CA ILE A 123 9.29 4.05 4.45
C ILE A 123 9.65 3.60 3.04
N SER A 124 9.20 4.33 2.03
CA SER A 124 9.45 3.99 0.62
C SER A 124 10.94 3.99 0.29
N LYS A 125 11.72 4.94 0.84
CA LYS A 125 13.17 4.98 0.68
C LYS A 125 13.85 3.75 1.27
N VAL A 126 13.49 3.36 2.49
CA VAL A 126 14.06 2.18 3.15
C VAL A 126 13.73 0.89 2.39
N LEU A 127 12.49 0.75 1.91
CA LEU A 127 12.11 -0.42 1.11
C LEU A 127 12.85 -0.45 -0.23
N TYR A 128 12.99 0.70 -0.91
CA TYR A 128 13.77 0.79 -2.15
C TYR A 128 15.24 0.38 -1.96
N ASP A 129 15.86 0.81 -0.86
CA ASP A 129 17.26 0.46 -0.56
C ASP A 129 17.44 -1.04 -0.24
N LYS A 130 16.38 -1.72 0.23
CA LYS A 130 16.35 -3.17 0.47
C LYS A 130 16.04 -3.99 -0.80
N GLY A 131 15.71 -3.31 -1.91
CA GLY A 131 15.40 -3.87 -3.22
C GLY A 131 14.10 -4.65 -3.28
#